data_AF-M3E388-F1
#
_entry.id   AF-M3E388-F1
#
_cell.length_a   1.000
_cell.length_b   1.000
_cell.length_c   1.000
_cell.angle_alpha   90.00
_cell.angle_beta   90.00
_cell.angle_gamma   90.00
#
_symmetry.space_group_name_H-M   'P 1'
#
loop_
_entity.id
_entity.type
_entity.pdbx_description
1 polymer ?
#
loop_
_entity_poly.entity_id
_entity_poly.type
_entity_poly.pdbx_seq_one_letter_code
_entity_poly.pdbx_strand_id
1 'polypeptide(L)'
;MAGASSAANAAEPVTQTLELPTLTADLAAQVAESADATQQAAANYQLQAERDAAAAQAAKQAKADLAEAKKKAEARKKAAEEAREAAAERAARDAERPALSASTETASFSAPAGGSVATVLAFLQAQVGDAYVMGATGPNAWDCSSLVQAAFKQVGVDLPRVSQDQSMVGTDIPLSQIQAGDILYWGGKGSAYHVGVYIGNGQYLDAANPSKGVVIQDLSGYPASGAVRVL
;
A
#
# COMPACT_ATOMS: atom_id res chain seq x y z
N MET A 1 70.82 78.68 49.31
CA MET A 1 69.94 78.69 50.49
C MET A 1 69.15 77.37 50.50
N ALA A 2 69.21 76.66 51.63
CA ALA A 2 68.37 75.54 52.08
C ALA A 2 68.31 74.21 51.29
N GLY A 3 68.71 73.12 51.98
CA GLY A 3 68.23 71.74 51.75
C GLY A 3 66.76 71.56 52.22
N ALA A 4 66.14 70.38 52.28
CA ALA A 4 66.59 68.99 52.18
C ALA A 4 65.36 68.05 52.01
N SER A 5 65.64 66.79 51.63
CA SER A 5 65.00 65.53 52.11
C SER A 5 64.08 64.72 51.18
N SER A 6 64.46 63.43 51.03
CA SER A 6 63.64 62.21 50.95
C SER A 6 62.87 61.92 49.63
N ALA A 7 62.86 60.74 49.01
CA ALA A 7 63.27 59.37 49.34
C ALA A 7 63.72 58.63 48.06
N ALA A 8 64.65 57.68 48.19
CA ALA A 8 64.99 56.72 47.14
C ALA A 8 63.86 55.69 47.00
N ASN A 9 63.31 55.54 45.79
CA ASN A 9 62.32 54.51 45.49
C ASN A 9 63.06 53.27 44.96
N ALA A 10 62.92 52.16 45.69
CA ALA A 10 63.53 50.88 45.39
C ALA A 10 62.95 50.29 44.11
N ALA A 11 63.80 49.62 43.33
CA ALA A 11 63.43 48.87 42.15
C ALA A 11 62.73 47.56 42.55
N GLU A 12 61.48 47.37 42.10
CA GLU A 12 60.80 46.07 42.11
C GLU A 12 60.89 45.45 40.70
N PRO A 13 61.30 44.17 40.56
CA PRO A 13 61.28 43.48 39.28
C PRO A 13 59.86 42.98 39.01
N VAL A 14 59.17 43.54 38.01
CA VAL A 14 57.94 42.94 37.49
C VAL A 14 58.29 41.71 36.67
N THR A 15 58.24 40.55 37.33
CA THR A 15 58.17 39.23 36.71
C THR A 15 56.88 39.11 35.87
N GLN A 16 56.98 39.20 34.55
CA GLN A 16 55.94 38.72 33.64
C GLN A 16 55.90 37.19 33.73
N THR A 17 55.00 36.67 34.56
CA THR A 17 54.79 35.23 34.74
C THR A 17 53.45 34.85 34.12
N LEU A 18 53.53 34.12 33.00
CA LEU A 18 52.61 33.12 32.45
C LEU A 18 51.09 33.43 32.39
N GLU A 19 50.59 33.77 31.19
CA GLU A 19 49.21 33.46 30.74
C GLU A 19 49.19 32.89 29.31
N LEU A 20 50.08 31.94 29.01
CA LEU A 20 50.08 31.21 27.71
C LEU A 20 49.41 29.80 27.67
N PRO A 21 48.94 29.14 28.76
CA PRO A 21 48.45 27.76 28.64
C PRO A 21 46.97 27.60 28.25
N THR A 22 46.13 28.65 28.25
CA THR A 22 44.68 28.52 27.98
C THR A 22 44.32 28.65 26.50
N LEU A 23 44.96 29.57 25.76
CA LEU A 23 44.70 29.79 24.33
C LEU A 23 45.02 28.56 23.45
N THR A 24 45.96 27.72 23.89
CA THR A 24 46.37 26.52 23.14
C THR A 24 45.38 25.36 23.31
N ALA A 25 44.73 25.25 24.47
CA ALA A 25 43.74 24.22 24.75
C ALA A 25 42.41 24.48 24.01
N ASP A 26 41.93 25.73 24.01
CA ASP A 26 40.70 26.12 23.29
C ASP A 26 40.85 25.97 21.77
N LEU A 27 42.01 26.34 21.23
CA LEU A 27 42.29 26.13 19.81
C LEU A 27 42.33 24.64 19.45
N ALA A 28 42.92 23.79 20.31
CA ALA A 28 42.94 22.35 20.09
C ALA A 28 41.53 21.74 20.10
N ALA A 29 40.67 22.19 21.01
CA ALA A 29 39.26 21.76 21.08
C ALA A 29 38.48 22.19 19.84
N GLN A 30 38.64 23.44 19.39
CA GLN A 30 37.97 23.96 18.20
C GLN A 30 38.42 23.25 16.91
N VAL A 31 39.72 22.92 16.81
CA VAL A 31 40.25 22.11 15.71
C VAL A 31 39.67 20.70 15.73
N ALA A 32 39.55 20.06 16.89
CA ALA A 32 38.94 18.73 17.01
C ALA A 32 37.45 18.75 16.60
N GLU A 33 36.68 19.72 17.08
CA GLU A 33 35.26 19.87 16.70
C GLU A 33 35.10 20.12 15.20
N SER A 34 35.98 20.92 14.59
CA SER A 34 35.96 21.16 13.15
C SER A 34 36.30 19.90 12.33
N ALA A 35 37.19 19.05 12.85
CA ALA A 35 37.55 17.78 12.23
C ALA A 35 36.37 16.79 12.32
N ASP A 36 35.71 16.69 13.47
CA ASP A 36 34.54 15.84 13.68
C ASP A 36 33.36 16.29 12.79
N ALA A 37 33.10 17.60 12.71
CA ALA A 37 32.06 18.15 11.82
C ALA A 37 32.35 17.82 10.34
N THR A 38 33.62 17.88 9.93
CA THR A 38 34.03 17.53 8.56
C THR A 38 33.86 16.03 8.29
N GLN A 39 34.22 15.17 9.26
CA GLN A 39 34.02 13.73 9.15
C GLN A 39 32.53 13.35 9.09
N GLN A 40 31.69 13.97 9.91
CA GLN A 40 30.24 13.74 9.88
C GLN A 40 29.63 14.20 8.55
N ALA A 41 30.03 15.37 8.04
CA ALA A 41 29.59 15.83 6.73
C ALA A 41 29.98 14.84 5.62
N ALA A 42 31.22 14.34 5.64
CA ALA A 42 31.69 13.33 4.68
C ALA A 42 30.88 12.03 4.76
N ALA A 43 30.59 11.53 5.97
CA ALA A 43 29.76 10.34 6.19
C ALA A 43 28.32 10.54 5.68
N ASN A 44 27.73 11.72 5.92
CA ASN A 44 26.39 12.04 5.43
C ASN A 44 26.34 12.09 3.90
N TYR A 45 27.36 12.65 3.24
CA TYR A 45 27.45 12.64 1.78
C TYR A 45 27.58 11.23 1.20
N GLN A 46 28.37 10.37 1.83
CA GLN A 46 28.49 8.96 1.43
C GLN A 46 27.15 8.24 1.56
N LEU A 47 26.48 8.41 2.71
CA LEU A 47 25.18 7.78 2.97
C LEU A 47 24.09 8.28 2.02
N GLN A 48 24.12 9.56 1.65
CA GLN A 48 23.22 10.11 0.64
C GLN A 48 23.50 9.51 -0.75
N ALA A 49 24.76 9.41 -1.16
CA ALA A 49 25.14 8.82 -2.44
C ALA A 49 24.73 7.34 -2.54
N GLU A 50 24.88 6.57 -1.46
CA GLU A 50 24.41 5.17 -1.39
C GLU A 50 22.89 5.06 -1.51
N ARG A 51 22.14 5.94 -0.83
CA ARG A 51 20.68 5.98 -0.92
C ARG A 51 20.19 6.33 -2.33
N ASP A 52 20.83 7.29 -2.98
CA ASP A 52 20.50 7.69 -4.35
C ASP A 52 20.83 6.58 -5.36
N ALA A 53 21.97 5.89 -5.18
CA ALA A 53 22.33 4.72 -5.98
C ALA A 53 21.33 3.57 -5.80
N ALA A 54 20.94 3.27 -4.56
CA ALA A 54 19.93 2.25 -4.26
C ALA A 54 18.56 2.61 -4.85
N ALA A 55 18.13 3.88 -4.74
CA ALA A 55 16.90 4.37 -5.33
C ALA A 55 16.91 4.26 -6.86
N ALA A 56 18.03 4.60 -7.51
CA ALA A 56 18.20 4.46 -8.95
C ALA A 56 18.14 3.00 -9.41
N GLN A 57 18.76 2.08 -8.66
CA GLN A 57 18.69 0.65 -8.92
C GLN A 57 17.26 0.11 -8.74
N ALA A 58 16.58 0.48 -7.65
CA ALA A 58 15.19 0.10 -7.41
C ALA A 58 14.25 0.61 -8.51
N ALA A 59 14.42 1.85 -8.95
CA ALA A 59 13.65 2.43 -10.05
C ALA A 59 13.90 1.71 -11.39
N LYS A 60 15.15 1.29 -11.66
CA LYS A 60 15.49 0.51 -12.85
C LYS A 60 14.84 -0.88 -12.81
N GLN A 61 14.88 -1.56 -11.66
CA GLN A 61 14.26 -2.86 -11.47
C GLN A 61 12.74 -2.78 -11.63
N ALA A 62 12.09 -1.81 -10.98
CA ALA A 62 10.64 -1.61 -11.08
C ALA A 62 10.18 -1.35 -12.53
N LYS A 63 10.98 -0.60 -13.32
CA LYS A 63 10.71 -0.40 -14.75
C LYS A 63 10.87 -1.68 -15.57
N ALA A 64 11.87 -2.51 -15.27
CA ALA A 64 12.08 -3.79 -15.94
C ALA A 64 10.94 -4.77 -15.63
N ASP A 65 10.55 -4.87 -14.36
CA ASP A 65 9.45 -5.73 -13.90
C ASP A 65 8.12 -5.29 -14.54
N LEU A 66 7.88 -3.98 -14.63
CA LEU A 66 6.70 -3.42 -15.29
C LEU A 66 6.69 -3.72 -16.81
N ALA A 67 7.85 -3.68 -17.47
CA ALA A 67 7.95 -4.01 -18.90
C ALA A 67 7.71 -5.50 -19.16
N GLU A 68 8.27 -6.37 -18.32
CA GLU A 68 8.05 -7.82 -18.40
C GLU A 68 6.58 -8.18 -18.11
N ALA A 69 5.99 -7.58 -17.07
CA ALA A 69 4.59 -7.76 -16.73
C ALA A 69 3.67 -7.33 -17.88
N LYS A 70 3.94 -6.20 -18.54
CA LYS A 70 3.19 -5.75 -19.72
C LYS A 70 3.29 -6.75 -20.87
N LYS A 71 4.49 -7.22 -21.20
CA LYS A 71 4.69 -8.21 -22.29
C LYS A 71 3.96 -9.52 -22.00
N LYS A 72 3.97 -9.98 -20.74
CA LYS A 72 3.25 -11.18 -20.30
C LYS A 72 1.74 -10.99 -20.32
N ALA A 73 1.25 -9.80 -19.95
CA ALA A 73 -0.16 -9.44 -20.01
C ALA A 73 -0.68 -9.39 -21.46
N GLU A 74 0.08 -8.82 -22.39
CA GLU A 74 -0.26 -8.81 -23.82
C GLU A 74 -0.35 -10.23 -24.40
N ALA A 75 0.61 -11.10 -24.06
CA ALA A 75 0.59 -12.51 -24.48
C ALA A 75 -0.63 -13.26 -23.93
N ARG A 76 -0.97 -13.04 -22.66
CA ARG A 76 -2.16 -13.64 -22.03
C ARG A 76 -3.46 -13.10 -22.60
N LYS A 77 -3.53 -11.80 -22.92
CA LYS A 77 -4.69 -11.19 -23.57
C LYS A 77 -4.96 -11.83 -24.93
N LYS A 78 -3.90 -12.04 -25.73
CA LYS A 78 -4.02 -12.73 -27.03
C LYS A 78 -4.54 -14.16 -26.87
N ALA A 79 -4.00 -14.93 -25.93
CA ALA A 79 -4.46 -16.30 -25.66
C ALA A 79 -5.91 -16.36 -25.14
N ALA A 80 -6.32 -15.37 -24.34
CA ALA A 80 -7.68 -15.29 -23.82
C ALA A 80 -8.70 -14.85 -24.88
N GLU A 81 -8.31 -14.01 -25.83
CA GLU A 81 -9.14 -13.63 -26.98
C GLU A 81 -9.41 -14.83 -27.89
N GLU A 82 -8.37 -15.62 -28.20
CA GLU A 82 -8.50 -16.89 -28.94
C GLU A 82 -9.42 -17.90 -28.21
N ALA A 83 -9.32 -18.00 -26.88
CA ALA A 83 -10.20 -18.86 -26.08
C ALA A 83 -11.66 -18.34 -26.03
N ARG A 84 -11.85 -17.02 -26.06
CA ARG A 84 -13.17 -16.38 -26.04
C ARG A 84 -13.91 -16.57 -27.37
N GLU A 85 -13.22 -16.50 -28.49
CA GLU A 85 -13.82 -16.81 -29.81
C GLU A 85 -14.28 -18.28 -29.86
N ALA A 86 -13.47 -19.22 -29.37
CA ALA A 86 -13.85 -20.63 -29.28
C ALA A 86 -15.04 -20.89 -28.32
N ALA A 87 -15.15 -20.12 -27.23
CA ALA A 87 -16.27 -20.22 -26.29
C ALA A 87 -17.55 -19.57 -26.81
N ALA A 88 -17.45 -18.46 -27.55
CA ALA A 88 -18.59 -17.80 -28.19
C ALA A 88 -19.22 -18.68 -29.28
N GLU A 89 -18.40 -19.41 -30.04
CA GLU A 89 -18.90 -20.39 -31.02
C GLU A 89 -19.64 -21.57 -30.36
N ARG A 90 -19.21 -21.99 -29.15
CA ARG A 90 -19.96 -22.98 -28.34
C ARG A 90 -21.27 -22.42 -27.81
N ALA A 91 -21.27 -21.20 -27.27
CA ALA A 91 -22.47 -20.56 -26.70
C ALA A 91 -23.53 -20.25 -27.77
N ALA A 92 -23.13 -19.94 -28.99
CA ALA A 92 -24.06 -19.76 -30.12
C ALA A 92 -24.83 -21.04 -30.48
N ARG A 93 -24.31 -22.23 -30.12
CA ARG A 93 -25.02 -23.52 -30.30
C ARG A 93 -26.02 -23.83 -29.19
N ASP A 94 -25.86 -23.25 -27.99
CA ASP A 94 -26.76 -23.46 -26.85
C ASP A 94 -27.93 -22.47 -26.80
N ALA A 95 -27.86 -21.33 -27.53
CA ALA A 95 -28.84 -20.25 -27.49
C ALA A 95 -30.16 -20.47 -28.28
N GLU A 96 -30.35 -21.61 -28.96
CA GLU A 96 -31.61 -21.92 -29.69
C GLU A 96 -32.73 -22.54 -28.83
N ARG A 97 -32.66 -22.49 -27.49
CA ARG A 97 -33.72 -23.05 -26.63
C ARG A 97 -33.83 -22.36 -25.25
N PRO A 98 -34.97 -21.74 -24.88
CA PRO A 98 -35.82 -20.79 -25.59
C PRO A 98 -35.91 -19.43 -24.85
N ALA A 99 -36.28 -18.39 -25.60
CA ALA A 99 -36.71 -17.09 -25.10
C ALA A 99 -38.11 -17.15 -24.45
N LEU A 100 -38.29 -16.49 -23.31
CA LEU A 100 -39.56 -15.90 -22.82
C LEU A 100 -39.35 -15.25 -21.44
N SER A 101 -39.15 -13.93 -21.41
CA SER A 101 -39.95 -12.98 -20.61
C SER A 101 -39.22 -11.65 -20.49
N ALA A 102 -39.96 -10.61 -20.82
CA ALA A 102 -39.49 -9.29 -21.19
C ALA A 102 -39.68 -8.25 -20.08
N SER A 103 -38.93 -7.15 -20.23
CA SER A 103 -39.34 -5.76 -20.08
C SER A 103 -39.30 -5.03 -18.72
N THR A 104 -38.29 -4.15 -18.63
CA THR A 104 -38.35 -2.66 -18.51
C THR A 104 -38.46 -1.95 -17.15
N GLU A 105 -37.38 -1.21 -16.86
CA GLU A 105 -37.10 0.04 -16.10
C GLU A 105 -38.11 0.67 -15.10
N THR A 106 -37.61 1.07 -13.93
CA THR A 106 -37.31 2.49 -13.56
C THR A 106 -36.63 2.61 -12.18
N ALA A 107 -35.83 3.66 -12.01
CA ALA A 107 -34.88 3.88 -10.92
C ALA A 107 -35.51 4.16 -9.54
N SER A 108 -35.01 3.45 -8.53
CA SER A 108 -35.00 3.83 -7.11
C SER A 108 -33.82 3.10 -6.48
N PHE A 109 -32.93 3.83 -5.80
CA PHE A 109 -31.79 3.25 -5.09
C PHE A 109 -32.30 2.46 -3.87
N SER A 110 -32.68 1.23 -4.13
CA SER A 110 -32.85 0.16 -3.15
C SER A 110 -31.86 -0.90 -3.60
N ALA A 111 -30.99 -1.35 -2.69
CA ALA A 111 -30.13 -2.49 -2.96
C ALA A 111 -31.01 -3.61 -3.55
N PRO A 112 -30.67 -4.22 -4.71
CA PRO A 112 -31.49 -5.26 -5.28
C PRO A 112 -31.52 -6.43 -4.30
N ALA A 113 -32.64 -6.59 -3.60
CA ALA A 113 -32.99 -7.83 -2.95
C ALA A 113 -33.08 -8.90 -4.05
N GLY A 114 -32.13 -9.82 -4.08
CA GLY A 114 -32.24 -11.04 -4.89
C GLY A 114 -31.05 -11.40 -5.78
N GLY A 115 -29.89 -10.76 -5.61
CA GLY A 115 -28.67 -11.33 -6.15
C GLY A 115 -28.13 -12.42 -5.25
N SER A 116 -27.99 -13.65 -5.74
CA SER A 116 -27.57 -14.75 -4.88
C SER A 116 -26.12 -14.55 -4.39
N VAL A 117 -25.87 -14.68 -3.09
CA VAL A 117 -24.51 -14.77 -2.51
C VAL A 117 -23.67 -15.78 -3.31
N ALA A 118 -24.30 -16.87 -3.75
CA ALA A 118 -23.65 -17.88 -4.59
C ALA A 118 -23.08 -17.32 -5.90
N THR A 119 -23.74 -16.35 -6.55
CA THR A 119 -23.23 -15.67 -7.75
C THR A 119 -21.96 -14.87 -7.45
N VAL A 120 -21.95 -14.12 -6.33
CA VAL A 120 -20.77 -13.36 -5.88
C VAL A 120 -19.61 -14.31 -5.63
N LEU A 121 -19.85 -15.39 -4.88
CA LEU A 121 -18.81 -16.37 -4.55
C LEU A 121 -18.33 -17.13 -5.79
N ALA A 122 -19.21 -17.48 -6.73
CA ALA A 122 -18.84 -18.14 -7.98
C ALA A 122 -17.95 -17.26 -8.85
N PHE A 123 -18.24 -15.95 -8.91
CA PHE A 123 -17.39 -14.99 -9.62
C PHE A 123 -16.00 -14.92 -8.97
N LEU A 124 -15.94 -14.75 -7.65
CA LEU A 124 -14.68 -14.67 -6.91
C LEU A 124 -13.84 -15.94 -7.09
N GLN A 125 -14.48 -17.10 -7.00
CA GLN A 125 -13.83 -18.40 -7.20
C GLN A 125 -13.22 -18.52 -8.60
N ALA A 126 -13.89 -18.00 -9.62
CA ALA A 126 -13.39 -18.00 -10.99
C ALA A 126 -12.16 -17.09 -11.19
N GLN A 127 -11.92 -16.11 -10.29
CA GLN A 127 -10.74 -15.24 -10.35
C GLN A 127 -9.55 -15.79 -9.56
N VAL A 128 -9.68 -16.89 -8.81
CA VAL A 128 -8.58 -17.43 -8.02
C VAL A 128 -7.39 -17.78 -8.92
N GLY A 129 -6.21 -17.26 -8.59
CA GLY A 129 -4.99 -17.38 -9.39
C GLY A 129 -4.72 -16.21 -10.32
N ASP A 130 -5.66 -15.26 -10.47
CA ASP A 130 -5.41 -14.03 -11.21
C ASP A 130 -4.35 -13.16 -10.52
N ALA A 131 -3.69 -12.31 -11.31
CA ALA A 131 -2.65 -11.45 -10.80
C ALA A 131 -3.22 -10.34 -9.91
N TYR A 132 -2.48 -9.95 -8.88
CA TYR A 132 -2.73 -8.69 -8.20
C TYR A 132 -1.97 -7.59 -8.91
N VAL A 133 -2.65 -6.50 -9.26
CA VAL A 133 -2.04 -5.27 -9.77
C VAL A 133 -2.78 -4.09 -9.15
N MET A 134 -2.06 -3.24 -8.42
CA MET A 134 -2.62 -2.03 -7.83
C MET A 134 -3.37 -1.21 -8.88
N GLY A 135 -4.63 -0.87 -8.63
CA GLY A 135 -5.45 -0.08 -9.53
C GLY A 135 -6.12 -0.86 -10.68
N ALA A 136 -5.78 -2.13 -10.90
CA ALA A 136 -6.42 -2.94 -11.95
C ALA A 136 -7.92 -3.16 -11.68
N THR A 137 -8.68 -3.46 -12.73
CA THR A 137 -10.14 -3.62 -12.67
C THR A 137 -10.62 -4.84 -13.45
N GLY A 138 -9.76 -5.85 -13.58
CA GLY A 138 -10.06 -7.08 -14.29
C GLY A 138 -9.91 -7.03 -15.81
N PRO A 139 -10.33 -8.11 -16.50
CA PRO A 139 -10.80 -9.36 -15.88
C PRO A 139 -9.66 -10.26 -15.40
N ASN A 140 -8.40 -10.04 -15.78
CA ASN A 140 -7.29 -10.98 -15.51
C ASN A 140 -6.30 -10.51 -14.43
N ALA A 141 -6.55 -9.33 -13.88
CA ALA A 141 -5.76 -8.74 -12.82
C ALA A 141 -6.63 -7.80 -12.00
N TRP A 142 -6.46 -7.86 -10.69
CA TRP A 142 -7.33 -7.17 -9.75
C TRP A 142 -6.50 -6.47 -8.69
N ASP A 143 -7.05 -5.40 -8.12
CA ASP A 143 -6.70 -5.03 -6.75
C ASP A 143 -7.82 -5.45 -5.80
N CYS A 144 -7.61 -5.28 -4.50
CA CYS A 144 -8.53 -5.78 -3.47
C CYS A 144 -9.95 -5.24 -3.66
N SER A 145 -10.09 -3.92 -3.80
CA SER A 145 -11.39 -3.26 -3.90
C SER A 145 -12.07 -3.46 -5.26
N SER A 146 -11.34 -3.52 -6.37
CA SER A 146 -11.91 -3.79 -7.69
C SER A 146 -12.41 -5.23 -7.84
N LEU A 147 -11.76 -6.22 -7.21
CA LEU A 147 -12.26 -7.60 -7.20
C LEU A 147 -13.62 -7.68 -6.49
N VAL A 148 -13.70 -7.09 -5.30
CA VAL A 148 -14.95 -7.04 -4.52
C VAL A 148 -16.02 -6.27 -5.32
N GLN A 149 -15.68 -5.11 -5.89
CA GLN A 149 -16.59 -4.33 -6.73
C GLN A 149 -17.15 -5.15 -7.90
N ALA A 150 -16.29 -5.87 -8.64
CA ALA A 150 -16.72 -6.66 -9.79
C ALA A 150 -17.57 -7.88 -9.39
N ALA A 151 -17.30 -8.50 -8.25
CA ALA A 151 -18.08 -9.61 -7.73
C ALA A 151 -19.50 -9.18 -7.35
N PHE A 152 -19.65 -8.06 -6.64
CA PHE A 152 -20.95 -7.50 -6.28
C PHE A 152 -21.68 -6.89 -7.48
N LYS A 153 -20.96 -6.43 -8.51
CA LYS A 153 -21.58 -5.97 -9.76
C LYS A 153 -22.35 -7.09 -10.48
N GLN A 154 -21.94 -8.36 -10.32
CA GLN A 154 -22.66 -9.52 -10.90
C GLN A 154 -24.10 -9.65 -10.39
N VAL A 155 -24.36 -9.10 -9.20
CA VAL A 155 -25.66 -9.10 -8.54
C VAL A 155 -26.33 -7.74 -8.54
N GLY A 156 -25.84 -6.80 -9.34
CA GLY A 156 -26.41 -5.46 -9.48
C GLY A 156 -26.10 -4.52 -8.30
N VAL A 157 -25.17 -4.87 -7.41
CA VAL A 157 -24.73 -4.01 -6.32
C VAL A 157 -23.53 -3.18 -6.76
N ASP A 158 -23.71 -1.87 -6.80
CA ASP A 158 -22.65 -0.91 -7.13
C ASP A 158 -21.88 -0.50 -5.88
N LEU A 159 -20.62 -0.97 -5.80
CA LEU A 159 -19.71 -0.61 -4.73
C LEU A 159 -18.79 0.56 -5.15
N PRO A 160 -18.35 1.42 -4.21
CA PRO A 160 -17.30 2.40 -4.44
C PRO A 160 -16.00 1.75 -4.92
N ARG A 161 -15.16 2.51 -5.63
CA ARG A 161 -13.91 1.97 -6.22
C ARG A 161 -12.85 1.62 -5.17
N VAL A 162 -12.83 2.31 -4.03
CA VAL A 162 -11.73 2.24 -3.06
C VAL A 162 -12.16 1.52 -1.78
N SER A 163 -11.21 0.85 -1.12
CA SER A 163 -11.45 0.03 0.08
C SER A 163 -11.98 0.84 1.26
N GLN A 164 -11.54 2.09 1.40
CA GLN A 164 -11.99 3.00 2.46
C GLN A 164 -13.51 3.17 2.40
N ASP A 165 -14.03 3.52 1.23
CA ASP A 165 -15.46 3.73 1.04
C ASP A 165 -16.25 2.43 1.12
N GLN A 166 -15.70 1.32 0.57
CA GLN A 166 -16.34 0.00 0.68
C GLN A 166 -16.54 -0.45 2.13
N SER A 167 -15.59 -0.15 3.04
CA SER A 167 -15.73 -0.45 4.47
C SER A 167 -16.89 0.30 5.16
N MET A 168 -17.49 1.28 4.48
CA MET A 168 -18.60 2.07 4.99
C MET A 168 -19.95 1.72 4.34
N VAL A 169 -19.98 0.81 3.37
CA VAL A 169 -21.21 0.46 2.65
C VAL A 169 -21.98 -0.63 3.38
N GLY A 170 -23.30 -0.44 3.52
CA GLY A 170 -24.19 -1.46 4.08
C GLY A 170 -24.27 -1.43 5.60
N THR A 171 -24.55 -2.58 6.19
CA THR A 171 -24.77 -2.74 7.65
C THR A 171 -23.50 -3.28 8.31
N ASP A 172 -23.08 -2.69 9.44
CA ASP A 172 -21.97 -3.20 10.23
C ASP A 172 -22.31 -4.55 10.85
N ILE A 173 -21.43 -5.53 10.68
CA ILE A 173 -21.60 -6.88 11.23
C ILE A 173 -20.48 -7.16 12.24
N PRO A 174 -20.81 -7.57 13.48
CA PRO A 174 -19.81 -8.09 14.40
C PRO A 174 -19.10 -9.30 13.80
N LEU A 175 -17.77 -9.41 13.95
CA LEU A 175 -16.99 -10.53 13.39
C LEU A 175 -17.47 -11.92 13.85
N SER A 176 -18.19 -12.01 14.97
CA SER A 176 -18.82 -13.26 15.45
C SER A 176 -20.10 -13.65 14.70
N GLN A 177 -20.65 -12.77 13.87
CA GLN A 177 -21.91 -12.95 13.13
C GLN A 177 -21.71 -12.90 11.61
N ILE A 178 -20.46 -12.92 11.14
CA ILE A 178 -20.15 -12.87 9.72
C ILE A 178 -20.69 -14.11 9.00
N GLN A 179 -21.20 -13.88 7.80
CA GLN A 179 -21.76 -14.90 6.91
C GLN A 179 -21.12 -14.78 5.54
N ALA A 180 -21.09 -15.90 4.82
CA ALA A 180 -20.55 -15.93 3.48
C ALA A 180 -21.20 -14.83 2.62
N GLY A 181 -20.38 -14.05 1.91
CA GLY A 181 -20.81 -12.85 1.19
C GLY A 181 -20.57 -11.53 1.93
N ASP A 182 -20.21 -11.53 3.22
CA ASP A 182 -19.84 -10.30 3.92
C ASP A 182 -18.51 -9.73 3.41
N ILE A 183 -18.44 -8.41 3.28
CA ILE A 183 -17.20 -7.73 2.94
C ILE A 183 -16.40 -7.53 4.22
N LEU A 184 -15.21 -8.10 4.26
CA LEU A 184 -14.24 -7.92 5.33
C LEU A 184 -13.30 -6.76 4.99
N TYR A 185 -12.87 -6.01 6.00
CA TYR A 185 -11.90 -4.94 5.82
C TYR A 185 -10.78 -4.98 6.88
N TRP A 186 -9.60 -4.49 6.50
CA TRP A 186 -8.46 -4.29 7.39
C TRP A 186 -8.09 -2.82 7.47
N GLY A 187 -7.79 -2.37 8.70
CA GLY A 187 -7.67 -0.96 9.05
C GLY A 187 -8.94 -0.42 9.73
N GLY A 188 -9.00 0.89 9.93
CA GLY A 188 -10.19 1.53 10.51
C GLY A 188 -11.32 1.64 9.49
N LYS A 189 -12.58 1.65 9.95
CA LYS A 189 -13.73 2.00 9.10
C LYS A 189 -13.53 3.39 8.48
N GLY A 190 -13.75 3.51 7.17
CA GLY A 190 -13.46 4.73 6.40
C GLY A 190 -11.97 5.03 6.16
N SER A 191 -11.08 4.16 6.64
CA SER A 191 -9.62 4.23 6.45
C SER A 191 -9.03 2.86 6.13
N ALA A 192 -9.86 1.92 5.67
CA ALA A 192 -9.45 0.57 5.35
C ALA A 192 -8.47 0.56 4.18
N TYR A 193 -7.33 -0.10 4.37
CA TYR A 193 -6.29 -0.23 3.34
C TYR A 193 -6.43 -1.53 2.53
N HIS A 194 -7.29 -2.45 2.98
CA HIS A 194 -7.53 -3.72 2.30
C HIS A 194 -8.95 -4.22 2.54
N VAL A 195 -9.48 -4.98 1.57
CA VAL A 195 -10.81 -5.59 1.60
C VAL A 195 -10.80 -6.98 0.96
N GLY A 196 -11.73 -7.82 1.37
CA GLY A 196 -11.97 -9.16 0.81
C GLY A 196 -13.40 -9.61 1.11
N VAL A 197 -13.80 -10.79 0.63
CA VAL A 197 -15.13 -11.33 0.89
C VAL A 197 -15.03 -12.59 1.73
N TYR A 198 -15.80 -12.67 2.80
CA TYR A 198 -15.90 -13.88 3.61
C TYR A 198 -16.59 -14.98 2.82
N ILE A 199 -16.00 -16.17 2.77
CA ILE A 199 -16.52 -17.31 1.99
C ILE A 199 -17.04 -18.45 2.86
N GLY A 200 -17.08 -18.24 4.19
CA GLY A 200 -17.45 -19.26 5.17
C GLY A 200 -16.24 -20.00 5.75
N ASN A 201 -16.49 -20.88 6.73
CA ASN A 201 -15.47 -21.74 7.34
C ASN A 201 -14.22 -21.02 7.88
N GLY A 202 -14.34 -19.77 8.32
CA GLY A 202 -13.19 -18.98 8.78
C GLY A 202 -12.27 -18.51 7.65
N GLN A 203 -12.71 -18.57 6.39
CA GLN A 203 -11.92 -18.21 5.21
C GLN A 203 -12.49 -17.00 4.47
N TYR A 204 -11.61 -16.30 3.77
CA TYR A 204 -11.95 -15.18 2.91
C TYR A 204 -11.19 -15.26 1.58
N LEU A 205 -11.71 -14.56 0.58
CA LEU A 205 -11.11 -14.47 -0.75
C LEU A 205 -10.83 -13.00 -1.07
N ASP A 206 -9.61 -12.71 -1.48
CA ASP A 206 -9.13 -11.38 -1.79
C ASP A 206 -8.10 -11.38 -2.93
N ALA A 207 -7.90 -10.21 -3.55
CA ALA A 207 -6.70 -9.95 -4.32
C ALA A 207 -5.62 -9.45 -3.35
N ALA A 208 -4.73 -10.34 -2.92
CA ALA A 208 -3.91 -10.12 -1.72
C ALA A 208 -2.75 -9.14 -1.93
N ASN A 209 -1.84 -9.44 -2.87
CA ASN A 209 -0.64 -8.63 -3.17
C ASN A 209 0.07 -9.17 -4.43
N PRO A 210 1.06 -8.45 -5.01
CA PRO A 210 1.71 -8.84 -6.27
C PRO A 210 2.37 -10.23 -6.26
N SER A 211 2.73 -10.76 -5.08
CA SER A 211 3.38 -12.07 -4.96
C SER A 211 2.38 -13.23 -4.89
N LYS A 212 1.17 -12.99 -4.38
CA LYS A 212 0.14 -14.02 -4.19
C LYS A 212 -0.96 -14.00 -5.24
N GLY A 213 -1.35 -12.82 -5.72
CA GLY A 213 -2.52 -12.67 -6.60
C GLY A 213 -3.85 -12.80 -5.87
N VAL A 214 -4.87 -13.27 -6.58
CA VAL A 214 -6.20 -13.58 -6.02
C VAL A 214 -6.18 -14.96 -5.38
N VAL A 215 -6.45 -15.04 -4.08
CA VAL A 215 -6.27 -16.26 -3.28
C VAL A 215 -7.35 -16.39 -2.20
N ILE A 216 -7.51 -17.62 -1.71
CA ILE A 216 -8.27 -17.92 -0.48
C ILE A 216 -7.30 -17.94 0.69
N GLN A 217 -7.69 -17.33 1.81
CA GLN A 217 -6.87 -17.23 3.03
C GLN A 217 -7.71 -17.49 4.28
N ASP A 218 -7.06 -17.97 5.35
CA ASP A 218 -7.69 -18.18 6.65
C ASP A 218 -7.65 -16.90 7.51
N LEU A 219 -8.78 -16.57 8.14
CA LEU A 219 -8.90 -15.43 9.06
C LEU A 219 -8.07 -15.60 10.33
N SER A 220 -7.77 -16.83 10.73
CA SER A 220 -6.95 -17.10 11.92
C SER A 220 -5.51 -16.59 11.78
N GLY A 221 -4.95 -16.60 10.56
CA GLY A 221 -3.61 -16.10 10.27
C GLY A 221 -3.56 -14.59 10.03
N TYR A 222 -4.67 -14.00 9.57
CA TYR A 222 -4.76 -12.57 9.29
C TYR A 222 -6.17 -12.04 9.59
N PRO A 223 -6.47 -11.73 10.86
CA PRO A 223 -7.82 -11.37 11.29
C PRO A 223 -8.24 -10.01 10.72
N ALA A 224 -9.48 -9.94 10.22
CA ALA A 224 -10.09 -8.70 9.75
C ALA A 224 -10.32 -7.71 10.91
N SER A 225 -10.31 -6.42 10.60
CA SER A 225 -10.63 -5.37 11.58
C SER A 225 -12.15 -5.19 11.77
N GLY A 226 -12.93 -5.48 10.73
CA GLY A 226 -14.39 -5.50 10.79
C GLY A 226 -15.02 -6.03 9.51
N ALA A 227 -16.35 -6.03 9.48
CA ALA A 227 -17.14 -6.53 8.36
C ALA A 227 -18.39 -5.67 8.11
N VAL A 228 -18.81 -5.61 6.85
CA VAL A 228 -20.08 -5.02 6.43
C VAL A 228 -20.87 -5.96 5.53
N ARG A 229 -22.20 -5.90 5.61
CA ARG A 229 -23.13 -6.68 4.79
C ARG A 229 -23.95 -5.78 3.88
N VAL A 230 -23.96 -6.15 2.60
CA VAL A 230 -24.64 -5.40 1.52
C VAL A 230 -25.75 -6.23 0.83
N LEU A 231 -25.82 -7.53 1.12
CA LEU A 231 -26.84 -8.47 0.62
C LEU A 231 -27.86 -8.85 1.69
#